data_AF-A0A3D3R7R0-F1
#
_entry.id   AF-A0A3D3R7R0-F1
#
_cell.length_a   1.000
_cell.length_b   1.000
_cell.length_c   1.000
_cell.angle_alpha   90.00
_cell.angle_beta   90.00
_cell.angle_gamma   90.00
#
_symmetry.space_group_name_H-M   'P 1'
#
loop_
_entity.id
_entity.type
_entity.pdbx_description
1 polymer ?
#
loop_
_entity_poly.entity_id
_entity_poly.type
_entity_poly.pdbx_seq_one_letter_code
_entity_poly.pdbx_strand_id
1 'polypeptide(L)'
;MAAMEIQDEQRVMVTRFLEGVIRDAEYMADLTGRFLQAQGYQPKRRSQQPGGAKEVPTGPAADFLLNLAASLRIAVWENAGLTDWLPDHLPPSRESYRATLSQFIESRDGDRLENTRGLALQVFQTYHEQFAHNSRAELNTDVLLQCAGATEVELLDALADFLWEHRHLASGEEE
;
A
#
# COMPACT_ATOMS: atom_id res chain seq x y z
N MET A 1 6.31 37.30 10.41
CA MET A 1 7.30 36.26 10.02
C MET A 1 6.80 34.85 10.36
N ALA A 2 6.47 34.53 11.61
CA ALA A 2 5.97 33.20 12.01
C ALA A 2 4.77 32.65 11.20
N ALA A 3 3.82 33.50 10.78
CA ALA A 3 2.66 33.05 10.00
C ALA A 3 2.99 32.57 8.57
N MET A 4 4.11 33.03 7.99
CA MET A 4 4.55 32.61 6.65
C MET A 4 5.28 31.25 6.72
N GLU A 5 6.05 31.03 7.79
CA GLU A 5 6.81 29.79 8.03
C GLU A 5 5.89 28.59 8.29
N ILE A 6 4.80 28.79 9.05
CA ILE A 6 3.77 27.76 9.29
C ILE A 6 3.09 27.32 7.98
N GLN A 7 2.91 28.23 7.01
CA GLN A 7 2.29 27.89 5.72
C GLN A 7 3.21 27.05 4.83
N ASP A 8 4.53 27.27 4.89
CA ASP A 8 5.49 26.51 4.10
C ASP A 8 5.68 25.09 4.64
N GLU A 9 5.75 24.90 5.97
CA GLU A 9 5.80 23.57 6.59
C GLU A 9 4.57 22.73 6.25
N GLN A 10 3.38 23.32 6.33
CA GLN A 10 2.13 22.65 5.96
C GLN A 10 2.11 22.22 4.49
N ARG A 11 2.61 23.06 3.58
CA ARG A 11 2.70 22.71 2.15
C ARG A 11 3.65 21.54 1.91
N VAL A 12 4.80 21.53 2.57
CA VAL A 12 5.78 20.44 2.45
C VAL A 12 5.18 19.14 2.97
N MET A 13 4.49 19.17 4.12
CA MET A 13 3.82 18.00 4.69
C MET A 13 2.75 17.44 3.76
N VAL A 14 1.87 18.29 3.23
CA VAL A 14 0.80 17.86 2.30
C VAL A 14 1.38 17.28 1.01
N THR A 15 2.43 17.90 0.47
CA THR A 15 3.08 17.41 -0.76
C THR A 15 3.66 16.02 -0.55
N ARG A 16 4.39 15.80 0.54
CA ARG A 16 4.96 14.49 0.88
C ARG A 16 3.89 13.43 1.12
N PHE A 17 2.80 13.79 1.78
CA PHE A 17 1.65 12.91 1.96
C PHE A 17 1.06 12.49 0.61
N LEU A 18 0.81 13.45 -0.29
CA LEU A 18 0.28 13.15 -1.63
C LEU A 18 1.22 12.29 -2.46
N GLU A 19 2.53 12.53 -2.39
CA GLU A 19 3.54 11.69 -3.03
C GLU A 19 3.49 10.24 -2.51
N GLY A 20 3.35 10.06 -1.19
CA GLY A 20 3.19 8.75 -0.56
C GLY A 20 1.94 8.02 -1.06
N VAL A 21 0.80 8.71 -1.14
CA VAL A 21 -0.47 8.17 -1.65
C VAL A 21 -0.37 7.79 -3.13
N ILE A 22 0.26 8.63 -3.96
CA ILE A 22 0.44 8.35 -5.40
C ILE A 22 1.29 7.08 -5.58
N ARG A 23 2.41 6.98 -4.86
CA ARG A 23 3.30 5.81 -4.95
C ARG A 23 2.63 4.53 -4.49
N ASP A 24 1.85 4.58 -3.42
CA ASP A 24 1.08 3.44 -2.95
C ASP A 24 0.05 3.01 -4.01
N ALA A 25 -0.68 3.95 -4.61
CA ALA A 25 -1.62 3.66 -5.69
C ALA A 25 -0.93 3.05 -6.93
N GLU A 26 0.24 3.55 -7.32
CA GLU A 26 1.05 2.99 -8.40
C GLU A 26 1.49 1.55 -8.08
N TYR A 27 1.98 1.32 -6.87
CA TYR A 27 2.38 -0.01 -6.42
C TYR A 27 1.21 -1.00 -6.43
N MET A 28 0.04 -0.59 -5.94
CA MET A 28 -1.17 -1.40 -5.91
C MET A 28 -1.67 -1.73 -7.33
N ALA A 29 -1.57 -0.77 -8.25
CA ALA A 29 -1.87 -0.98 -9.67
C ALA A 29 -0.90 -1.99 -10.31
N ASP A 30 0.40 -1.87 -10.03
CA ASP A 30 1.43 -2.79 -10.52
C ASP A 30 1.25 -4.20 -9.97
N LEU A 31 0.97 -4.33 -8.67
CA LEU A 31 0.71 -5.61 -8.01
C LEU A 31 -0.48 -6.32 -8.66
N THR A 32 -1.57 -5.58 -8.87
CA THR A 32 -2.78 -6.08 -9.54
C THR A 32 -2.49 -6.46 -11.00
N GLY A 33 -1.77 -5.61 -11.73
CA GLY A 33 -1.41 -5.84 -13.12
C GLY A 33 -0.57 -7.11 -13.31
N ARG A 34 0.46 -7.29 -12.47
CA ARG A 34 1.30 -8.50 -12.48
C ARG A 34 0.50 -9.74 -12.11
N PHE A 35 -0.36 -9.66 -11.12
CA PHE A 35 -1.23 -10.77 -10.74
C PHE A 35 -2.14 -11.19 -11.90
N LEU A 36 -2.84 -10.23 -12.53
CA LEU A 36 -3.71 -10.50 -13.68
C LEU A 36 -2.93 -11.12 -14.85
N GLN A 37 -1.73 -10.61 -15.15
CA GLN A 37 -0.86 -11.19 -16.18
C GLN A 37 -0.47 -12.64 -15.85
N ALA A 38 -0.14 -12.93 -14.59
CA ALA A 38 0.17 -14.30 -14.14
C ALA A 38 -1.04 -15.24 -14.26
N GLN A 39 -2.27 -14.71 -14.15
CA GLN A 39 -3.52 -15.45 -14.42
C GLN A 39 -3.85 -15.56 -15.93
N GLY A 40 -2.96 -15.11 -16.82
CA GLY A 40 -3.14 -15.18 -18.27
C GLY A 40 -3.95 -14.03 -18.88
N TYR A 41 -4.33 -13.02 -18.09
CA TYR A 41 -4.95 -11.82 -18.65
C TYR A 41 -3.92 -10.99 -19.39
N GLN A 42 -4.05 -10.97 -20.71
CA GLN A 42 -3.29 -10.03 -21.53
C GLN A 42 -4.10 -8.75 -21.68
N PRO A 43 -3.53 -7.57 -21.34
CA PRO A 43 -4.18 -6.32 -21.65
C PRO A 43 -4.43 -6.29 -23.15
N LYS A 44 -5.69 -6.14 -23.56
CA LYS A 44 -6.00 -5.92 -24.98
C LYS A 44 -5.16 -4.74 -25.41
N ARG A 45 -4.28 -4.93 -26.40
CA ARG A 45 -3.52 -3.82 -27.00
C ARG A 45 -4.57 -2.81 -27.41
N ARG A 46 -4.67 -1.72 -26.64
CA ARG A 46 -5.56 -0.61 -26.95
C ARG A 46 -5.23 -0.25 -28.39
N SER A 47 -6.23 -0.22 -29.28
CA SER A 47 -6.02 0.37 -30.59
C SER A 47 -5.36 1.71 -30.32
N GLN A 48 -4.19 1.95 -30.91
CA GLN A 48 -3.45 3.19 -30.77
C GLN A 48 -4.21 4.32 -31.49
N GLN A 49 -5.50 4.49 -31.21
CA GLN A 49 -6.27 5.61 -31.71
C GLN A 49 -5.71 6.86 -31.03
N PRO A 50 -5.07 7.77 -31.79
CA PRO A 50 -4.60 9.03 -31.24
C PRO A 50 -5.82 9.80 -30.75
N GLY A 51 -5.85 10.12 -29.45
CA GLY A 51 -6.96 10.86 -28.83
C GLY A 51 -8.04 10.01 -28.15
N GLY A 52 -7.90 8.67 -28.09
CA GLY A 52 -8.79 7.84 -27.29
C GLY A 52 -8.59 8.10 -25.79
N ALA A 53 -9.58 8.72 -25.15
CA ALA A 53 -9.55 8.96 -23.70
C ALA A 53 -9.21 7.66 -22.96
N LYS A 54 -8.33 7.76 -21.95
CA LYS A 54 -7.98 6.64 -21.09
C LYS A 54 -9.21 6.29 -20.25
N GLU A 55 -10.12 5.47 -20.78
CA GLU A 55 -11.24 4.89 -20.04
C GLU A 55 -10.68 4.25 -18.77
N VAL A 56 -11.03 4.85 -17.64
CA VAL A 56 -10.78 4.32 -16.31
C VAL A 56 -11.96 3.41 -16.00
N PRO A 57 -11.74 2.18 -15.52
CA PRO A 57 -12.84 1.33 -15.06
C PRO A 57 -13.68 2.09 -14.04
N THR A 58 -15.00 2.04 -14.17
CA THR A 58 -15.94 2.64 -13.21
C THR A 58 -16.89 1.57 -12.66
N GLY A 59 -17.51 1.88 -11.53
CA GLY A 59 -18.50 1.01 -10.89
C GLY A 59 -17.91 -0.34 -10.41
N PRO A 60 -18.64 -1.46 -10.55
CA PRO A 60 -18.28 -2.76 -9.98
C PRO A 60 -16.88 -3.26 -10.36
N ALA A 61 -16.46 -2.99 -11.59
CA ALA A 61 -15.13 -3.40 -12.05
C ALA A 61 -14.01 -2.64 -11.34
N ALA A 62 -14.22 -1.35 -11.04
CA ALA A 62 -13.26 -0.54 -10.30
C ALA A 62 -13.14 -1.03 -8.85
N ASP A 63 -14.28 -1.27 -8.20
CA ASP A 63 -14.31 -1.72 -6.80
C ASP A 63 -13.70 -3.11 -6.64
N PHE A 64 -13.95 -4.02 -7.58
CA PHE A 64 -13.27 -5.32 -7.65
C PHE A 64 -11.74 -5.17 -7.74
N LEU A 65 -11.25 -4.32 -8.65
CA LEU A 65 -9.81 -4.12 -8.83
C LEU A 65 -9.15 -3.54 -7.58
N LEU A 66 -9.82 -2.62 -6.89
CA LEU A 66 -9.34 -2.05 -5.62
C LEU A 66 -9.25 -3.11 -4.51
N ASN A 67 -10.28 -3.93 -4.35
CA ASN A 67 -10.27 -5.00 -3.34
C ASN A 67 -9.32 -6.15 -3.67
N LEU A 68 -9.13 -6.43 -4.97
CA LEU A 68 -8.13 -7.37 -5.42
C LEU A 68 -6.74 -6.87 -5.05
N ALA A 69 -6.43 -5.60 -5.34
CA ALA A 69 -5.18 -4.98 -4.93
C ALA A 69 -4.97 -5.08 -3.42
N ALA A 70 -6.00 -4.76 -2.63
CA ALA A 70 -5.99 -4.87 -1.16
C ALA A 70 -5.69 -6.28 -0.67
N SER A 71 -6.34 -7.29 -1.25
CA SER A 71 -6.10 -8.70 -0.92
C SER A 71 -4.66 -9.12 -1.24
N LEU A 72 -4.12 -8.67 -2.37
CA LEU A 72 -2.73 -8.94 -2.75
C LEU A 72 -1.73 -8.23 -1.84
N ARG A 73 -2.04 -7.02 -1.38
CA ARG A 73 -1.21 -6.28 -0.41
C ARG A 73 -1.13 -7.01 0.92
N ILE A 74 -2.26 -7.50 1.43
CA ILE A 74 -2.29 -8.34 2.64
C ILE A 74 -1.42 -9.58 2.43
N ALA A 75 -1.49 -10.24 1.26
CA ALA A 75 -0.64 -11.40 0.96
C ALA A 75 0.86 -11.04 0.99
N VAL A 76 1.24 -9.84 0.53
CA VAL A 76 2.62 -9.36 0.61
C VAL A 76 3.06 -9.19 2.05
N TRP A 77 2.22 -8.61 2.92
CA TRP A 77 2.51 -8.45 4.34
C TRP A 77 2.60 -9.78 5.08
N GLU A 78 1.66 -10.70 4.83
CA GLU A 78 1.69 -12.05 5.39
C GLU A 78 2.96 -12.82 4.99
N ASN A 79 3.34 -12.76 3.71
CA ASN A 79 4.57 -13.41 3.23
C ASN A 79 5.85 -12.76 3.79
N ALA A 80 5.78 -11.50 4.21
CA ALA A 80 6.86 -10.81 4.91
C ALA A 80 6.89 -11.13 6.42
N GLY A 81 5.98 -11.96 6.93
CA GLY A 81 5.89 -12.32 8.33
C GLY A 81 5.24 -11.25 9.22
N LEU A 82 4.48 -10.31 8.64
CA LEU A 82 3.84 -9.23 9.38
C LEU A 82 2.49 -9.62 9.99
N THR A 83 2.04 -10.86 9.83
CA THR A 83 0.68 -11.30 10.21
C THR A 83 0.31 -10.96 11.65
N ASP A 84 1.20 -11.20 12.62
CA ASP A 84 0.93 -10.96 14.04
C ASP A 84 0.86 -9.45 14.40
N TRP A 85 1.26 -8.60 13.47
CA TRP A 85 1.30 -7.15 13.62
C TRP A 85 0.21 -6.42 12.83
N LEU A 86 -0.48 -7.13 11.93
CA LEU A 86 -1.60 -6.56 11.20
C LEU A 86 -2.80 -6.37 12.15
N PRO A 87 -3.63 -5.34 11.92
CA PRO A 87 -4.86 -5.17 12.70
C PRO A 87 -5.80 -6.37 12.60
N ASP A 88 -6.43 -6.75 13.72
CA ASP A 88 -7.39 -7.86 13.80
C ASP A 88 -8.60 -7.72 12.86
N HIS A 89 -8.88 -6.50 12.40
CA HIS A 89 -10.00 -6.24 11.47
C HIS A 89 -9.64 -6.55 10.01
N LEU A 90 -8.37 -6.77 9.67
CA LEU A 90 -7.97 -7.19 8.34
C LEU A 90 -8.13 -8.71 8.19
N PRO A 91 -8.94 -9.19 7.23
CA PRO A 91 -9.06 -10.62 7.01
C PRO A 91 -7.80 -11.18 6.35
N PRO A 92 -7.49 -12.48 6.55
CA PRO A 92 -6.41 -13.15 5.83
C PRO A 92 -6.51 -12.97 4.32
N SER A 93 -5.37 -12.87 3.63
CA SER A 93 -5.33 -12.55 2.19
C SER A 93 -6.16 -13.52 1.34
N ARG A 94 -6.10 -14.82 1.67
CA ARG A 94 -6.84 -15.87 0.97
C ARG A 94 -8.36 -15.72 1.13
N GLU A 95 -8.81 -15.30 2.30
CA GLU A 95 -10.23 -15.07 2.60
C GLU A 95 -10.71 -13.80 1.89
N SER A 96 -9.94 -12.73 2.00
CA SER A 96 -10.15 -11.46 1.30
C SER A 96 -10.28 -11.64 -0.22
N TYR A 97 -9.38 -12.43 -0.83
CA TYR A 97 -9.42 -12.73 -2.25
C TYR A 97 -10.69 -13.50 -2.66
N ARG A 98 -11.07 -14.52 -1.87
CA ARG A 98 -12.28 -15.31 -2.13
C ARG A 98 -13.53 -14.44 -2.03
N ALA A 99 -13.65 -13.64 -0.97
CA ALA A 99 -14.77 -12.73 -0.78
C ALA A 99 -14.88 -11.73 -1.95
N THR A 100 -13.76 -11.13 -2.34
CA THR A 100 -13.69 -10.20 -3.48
C THR A 100 -14.16 -10.85 -4.79
N LEU A 101 -13.74 -12.10 -5.05
CA LEU A 101 -14.13 -12.83 -6.25
C LEU A 101 -15.63 -13.20 -6.24
N SER A 102 -16.15 -13.71 -5.12
CA SER A 102 -17.56 -14.05 -4.97
C SER A 102 -18.46 -12.84 -5.18
N GLN A 103 -18.15 -11.71 -4.55
CA GLN A 103 -18.89 -10.45 -4.72
C GLN A 103 -18.89 -9.98 -6.17
N PHE A 104 -17.76 -10.08 -6.88
CA PHE A 104 -17.71 -9.68 -8.28
C PHE A 104 -18.59 -10.57 -9.17
N ILE A 105 -18.60 -11.87 -8.92
CA ILE A 105 -19.47 -12.82 -9.64
C ILE A 105 -20.94 -12.49 -9.38
N GLU A 106 -21.33 -12.33 -8.13
CA GLU A 106 -22.72 -12.02 -7.73
C GLU A 106 -23.20 -10.66 -8.28
N SER A 107 -22.31 -9.66 -8.30
CA SER A 107 -22.66 -8.32 -8.82
C SER A 107 -22.98 -8.27 -10.31
N ARG A 108 -22.56 -9.29 -11.08
CA ARG A 108 -22.92 -9.39 -12.50
C ARG A 108 -24.39 -9.76 -12.69
N ASP A 109 -25.03 -10.34 -11.69
CA ASP A 109 -26.41 -10.81 -11.75
C ASP A 109 -27.43 -9.72 -11.36
N GLY A 110 -26.97 -8.48 -11.12
CA GLY A 110 -27.81 -7.29 -11.11
C GLY A 110 -28.21 -6.74 -9.74
N ASP A 111 -27.79 -7.36 -8.64
CA ASP A 111 -28.03 -6.83 -7.29
C ASP A 111 -26.91 -5.89 -6.82
N ARG A 112 -27.34 -4.82 -6.15
CA ARG A 112 -26.48 -3.71 -5.70
C ARG A 112 -25.37 -4.22 -4.79
N LEU A 113 -24.12 -3.96 -5.19
CA LEU A 113 -22.94 -4.03 -4.32
C LEU A 113 -23.09 -3.01 -3.19
N GLU A 114 -23.55 -3.44 -2.02
CA GLU A 114 -23.41 -2.63 -0.81
C GLU A 114 -21.94 -2.56 -0.40
N ASN A 115 -21.40 -1.34 -0.45
CA ASN A 115 -20.13 -0.88 0.11
C ASN A 115 -18.93 -1.85 0.01
N THR A 116 -18.56 -2.23 -1.20
CA THR A 116 -17.39 -3.10 -1.43
C THR A 116 -16.06 -2.42 -1.19
N ARG A 117 -15.96 -1.10 -1.11
CA ARG A 117 -14.68 -0.40 -0.88
C ARG A 117 -14.10 -0.59 0.52
N GLY A 118 -14.80 -1.29 1.42
CA GLY A 118 -14.38 -1.49 2.80
C GLY A 118 -12.95 -2.02 2.94
N LEU A 119 -12.62 -3.11 2.23
CA LEU A 119 -11.31 -3.73 2.35
C LEU A 119 -10.18 -2.83 1.83
N ALA A 120 -10.34 -2.26 0.63
CA ALA A 120 -9.33 -1.36 0.06
C ALA A 120 -9.08 -0.14 0.95
N LEU A 121 -10.13 0.44 1.54
CA LEU A 121 -10.00 1.55 2.46
C LEU A 121 -9.32 1.14 3.78
N GLN A 122 -9.65 -0.02 4.34
CA GLN A 122 -9.01 -0.55 5.56
C GLN A 122 -7.52 -0.82 5.35
N VAL A 123 -7.15 -1.42 4.23
CA VAL A 123 -5.74 -1.67 3.88
C VAL A 123 -5.00 -0.35 3.68
N PHE A 124 -5.61 0.63 3.00
CA PHE A 124 -5.04 1.96 2.83
C PHE A 124 -4.83 2.67 4.18
N GLN A 125 -5.84 2.64 5.06
CA GLN A 125 -5.75 3.20 6.41
C GLN A 125 -4.64 2.52 7.22
N THR A 126 -4.58 1.19 7.19
CA THR A 126 -3.54 0.41 7.87
C THR A 126 -2.15 0.78 7.37
N TYR A 127 -1.96 0.85 6.05
CA TYR A 127 -0.69 1.29 5.47
C TYR A 127 -0.31 2.69 5.94
N HIS A 128 -1.25 3.64 5.89
CA HIS A 128 -0.97 5.01 6.23
C HIS A 128 -0.68 5.21 7.74
N GLU A 129 -1.38 4.49 8.60
CA GLU A 129 -1.27 4.62 10.06
C GLU A 129 -0.07 3.87 10.63
N GLN A 130 0.32 2.74 10.02
CA GLN A 130 1.26 1.80 10.64
C GLN A 130 2.54 1.59 9.85
N PHE A 131 2.67 2.08 8.63
CA PHE A 131 3.86 1.86 7.80
C PHE A 131 4.58 3.16 7.44
N ALA A 132 5.90 3.06 7.23
CA ALA A 132 6.70 4.15 6.71
C ALA A 132 6.41 4.37 5.22
N HIS A 133 5.82 5.51 4.86
CA HIS A 133 5.34 5.77 3.50
C HIS A 133 6.45 5.79 2.44
N ASN A 134 7.69 6.11 2.83
CA ASN A 134 8.83 6.14 1.91
C ASN A 134 9.63 4.82 1.88
N SER A 135 9.36 3.89 2.79
CA SER A 135 10.14 2.64 2.90
C SER A 135 10.16 1.85 1.60
N ARG A 136 9.05 1.83 0.86
CA ARG A 136 9.01 1.13 -0.41
C ARG A 136 9.88 1.79 -1.48
N ALA A 137 9.91 3.11 -1.54
CA ALA A 137 10.72 3.83 -2.52
C ALA A 137 12.22 3.74 -2.22
N GLU A 138 12.58 3.74 -0.94
CA GLU A 138 13.98 3.79 -0.49
C GLU A 138 14.58 2.39 -0.28
N LEU A 139 13.79 1.44 0.21
CA LEU A 139 14.23 0.11 0.63
C LEU A 139 13.59 -1.03 -0.18
N ASN A 140 12.68 -0.70 -1.11
CA ASN A 140 11.90 -1.69 -1.88
C ASN A 140 11.14 -2.71 -1.01
N THR A 141 10.84 -2.35 0.24
CA THR A 141 10.08 -3.16 1.19
C THR A 141 9.15 -2.28 2.00
N ASP A 142 8.10 -2.87 2.55
CA ASP A 142 7.26 -2.17 3.52
C ASP A 142 7.90 -2.27 4.89
N VAL A 143 8.00 -1.15 5.59
CA VAL A 143 8.49 -1.09 6.98
C VAL A 143 7.35 -0.70 7.89
N LEU A 144 7.01 -1.59 8.82
CA LEU A 144 6.04 -1.35 9.86
C LEU A 144 6.66 -0.47 10.96
N LEU A 145 5.96 0.59 11.36
CA LEU A 145 6.34 1.57 12.39
C LEU A 145 5.76 1.23 13.77
N GLN A 146 5.28 0.00 13.97
CA GLN A 146 4.58 -0.36 15.20
C GLN A 146 5.57 -0.54 16.36
N CYS A 147 5.69 0.49 17.20
CA CYS A 147 6.33 0.39 18.51
C CYS A 147 5.31 -0.10 19.54
N ALA A 148 5.01 -1.40 19.55
CA ALA A 148 4.18 -1.96 20.61
C ALA A 148 4.97 -1.92 21.94
N GLY A 149 4.57 -1.05 22.86
CA GLY A 149 5.13 -0.97 24.21
C GLY A 149 6.46 -0.20 24.35
N ALA A 150 7.08 0.19 23.24
CA ALA A 150 8.21 1.11 23.23
C ALA A 150 7.71 2.52 22.91
N THR A 151 8.09 3.50 23.72
CA THR A 151 7.93 4.91 23.38
C THR A 151 8.76 5.23 22.13
N GLU A 152 8.39 6.28 21.39
CA GLU A 152 9.18 6.79 20.26
C GLU A 152 10.65 7.03 20.68
N VAL A 153 10.87 7.46 21.92
CA VAL A 153 12.20 7.67 22.51
C VAL A 153 12.98 6.36 22.60
N GLU A 154 12.37 5.28 23.11
CA GLU A 154 13.02 3.98 23.22
C GLU A 154 13.36 3.38 21.84
N LEU A 155 12.54 3.62 20.82
CA LEU A 155 12.88 3.25 19.44
C LEU A 155 14.10 4.03 18.95
N LEU A 156 14.13 5.34 19.16
CA LEU A 156 15.23 6.19 18.72
C LEU A 156 16.54 5.83 19.41
N ASP A 157 16.49 5.52 20.70
CA ASP A 157 17.65 5.05 21.47
C ASP A 157 18.15 3.71 20.92
N ALA A 158 17.25 2.74 20.71
CA ALA A 158 17.61 1.44 20.14
C ALA A 158 18.19 1.55 18.71
N LEU A 159 17.65 2.46 17.89
CA LEU A 159 18.18 2.72 16.55
C LEU A 159 19.55 3.40 16.62
N ALA A 160 19.75 4.35 17.52
CA ALA A 160 21.04 5.00 17.73
C ALA A 160 22.11 3.99 18.18
N ASP A 161 21.78 3.12 19.12
CA ASP A 161 22.66 2.04 19.59
C ASP A 161 23.03 1.09 18.44
N PHE A 162 22.03 0.64 17.66
CA PHE A 162 22.25 -0.22 16.51
C PHE A 162 23.18 0.42 15.47
N LEU A 163 22.92 1.67 15.08
CA LEU A 163 23.75 2.42 14.13
C LEU A 163 25.16 2.63 14.66
N TRP A 164 25.31 2.89 15.96
CA TRP A 164 26.61 3.07 16.58
C TRP A 164 27.44 1.79 16.60
N GLU A 165 26.82 0.66 16.94
CA GLU A 165 27.45 -0.67 16.94
C GLU A 165 27.94 -1.04 15.52
N HIS A 166 27.14 -0.73 14.51
CA HIS A 166 27.40 -1.09 13.12
C HIS A 166 28.09 0.03 12.31
N ARG A 167 28.58 1.10 12.95
CA ARG A 167 29.20 2.25 12.26
C ARG A 167 30.39 1.87 11.36
N HIS A 168 31.06 0.78 11.67
CA HIS A 168 32.20 0.27 10.90
C HIS A 168 31.82 -0.19 9.49
N LEU A 169 30.57 -0.64 9.28
CA LEU A 169 30.06 -1.02 7.96
C LEU A 169 29.94 0.19 7.01
N ALA A 170 29.76 1.39 7.55
CA ALA A 170 29.64 2.62 6.76
C ALA A 170 31.01 3.18 6.31
N SER A 171 32.09 2.84 7.02
CA SER A 171 33.45 3.33 6.72
C SER A 171 34.13 2.60 5.56
N GLY A 172 33.55 1.50 5.05
CA GLY A 172 34.11 0.76 3.91
C GLY A 172 35.49 0.14 4.18
N GLU A 173 35.89 0.02 5.45
CA GLU A 173 37.07 -0.74 5.85
C GLU A 173 36.68 -2.23 5.84
N GLU A 174 36.81 -2.84 4.66
CA GLU A 174 36.84 -4.30 4.52
C GLU A 174 38.08 -4.81 5.26
N GLU A 175 37.86 -5.56 6.35
CA GLU A 175 38.91 -6.40 6.99
C GLU A 175 39.24 -7.62 6.12
#